data_AF-A0A847XVJ3-F1
#
_entry.id   AF-A0A847XVJ3-F1
#
_cell.length_a   1.000
_cell.length_b   1.000
_cell.length_c   1.000
_cell.angle_alpha   90.00
_cell.angle_beta   90.00
_cell.angle_gamma   90.00
#
_symmetry.space_group_name_H-M   'P 1'
#
loop_
_entity.id
_entity.type
_entity.pdbx_description
1 polymer ?
#
loop_
_entity_poly.entity_id
_entity_poly.type
_entity_poly.pdbx_seq_one_letter_code
_entity_poly.pdbx_strand_id
1 'polypeptide(L)' 'IINAISENVKLENVIWEAPLKSQQVWFIKHFGHNVNLGNISPDEVIPLESLRLGLRGDTFFQFLPKK' A
#
# COMPACT_ATOMS: atom_id res chain seq x y z
N ILE A 1 -16.07 -2.15 5.82
CA ILE A 1 -15.27 -2.59 6.99
C ILE A 1 -13.94 -1.86 7.06
N ILE A 2 -13.04 -1.99 6.07
CA ILE A 2 -11.74 -1.30 6.07
C ILE A 2 -11.89 0.22 6.29
N ASN A 3 -12.80 0.88 5.54
CA ASN A 3 -13.06 2.32 5.72
C ASN A 3 -13.58 2.66 7.12
N ALA A 4 -14.49 1.85 7.66
CA ALA A 4 -15.02 2.07 9.00
C ALA A 4 -13.94 1.98 10.09
N ILE A 5 -12.94 1.10 9.92
CA ILE A 5 -11.79 1.03 10.83
C ILE A 5 -10.92 2.29 10.68
N SER A 6 -10.60 2.71 9.45
CA SER A 6 -9.78 3.91 9.21
C SER A 6 -10.45 5.22 9.63
N GLU A 7 -11.78 5.24 9.72
CA GLU A 7 -12.55 6.39 10.23
C GLU A 7 -12.51 6.48 11.76
N ASN A 8 -12.31 5.37 12.46
CA ASN A 8 -12.34 5.31 13.93
C ASN A 8 -10.94 5.20 14.56
N VAL A 9 -9.92 4.82 13.79
CA VAL A 9 -8.53 4.66 14.25
C VAL A 9 -7.58 5.34 13.27
N LYS A 10 -6.58 6.06 13.80
CA LYS A 10 -5.54 6.67 12.97
C LYS A 10 -4.77 5.62 12.18
N LEU A 11 -4.53 5.90 10.90
CA LEU A 11 -3.82 4.99 9.98
C LEU A 11 -2.43 4.61 10.47
N GLU A 12 -1.69 5.54 11.09
CA GLU A 12 -0.36 5.27 11.66
C GLU A 12 -0.37 4.22 12.79
N ASN A 13 -1.52 3.97 13.43
CA ASN A 13 -1.67 3.04 14.55
C ASN A 13 -2.15 1.64 14.10
N VAL A 14 -2.32 1.41 12.80
CA VAL A 14 -2.83 0.15 12.25
C VAL A 14 -1.79 -0.44 11.31
N ILE A 15 -1.58 -1.76 11.38
CA ILE A 15 -0.83 -2.54 10.41
C ILE A 15 -1.82 -3.46 9.70
N TRP A 16 -1.86 -3.41 8.37
CA TRP A 16 -2.74 -4.26 7.56
C TRP A 16 -1.98 -5.47 7.02
N GLU A 17 -2.47 -6.68 7.25
CA GLU A 17 -1.86 -7.86 6.63
C GLU A 17 -2.13 -7.89 5.12
N ALA A 18 -1.05 -7.96 4.33
CA ALA A 18 -1.11 -7.95 2.87
C ALA A 18 -0.09 -8.93 2.26
N PRO A 19 -0.21 -10.24 2.52
CA PRO A 19 0.73 -11.24 2.00
C PRO A 19 0.74 -11.34 0.47
N LEU A 20 -0.33 -10.92 -0.20
CA LEU A 20 -0.43 -10.95 -1.67
C LEU A 20 -0.15 -9.57 -2.28
N LYS A 21 0.57 -9.55 -3.42
CA LYS A 21 0.83 -8.33 -4.20
C LYS A 21 -0.44 -7.50 -4.46
N SER A 22 -1.56 -8.14 -4.81
CA SER A 22 -2.82 -7.44 -5.10
C SER A 22 -3.34 -6.64 -3.89
N GLN A 23 -3.17 -7.16 -2.68
CA GLN A 23 -3.54 -6.49 -1.44
C GLN A 23 -2.61 -5.29 -1.15
N GLN A 24 -1.31 -5.47 -1.34
CA GLN A 24 -0.32 -4.38 -1.19
C GLN A 24 -0.64 -3.21 -2.14
N VAL A 25 -0.87 -3.51 -3.42
CA VAL A 25 -1.27 -2.53 -4.44
C VAL A 25 -2.56 -1.82 -4.04
N TRP A 26 -3.56 -2.56 -3.56
CA TRP A 26 -4.85 -1.99 -3.16
C TRP A 26 -4.69 -1.01 -1.99
N PHE A 27 -3.98 -1.40 -0.93
CA PHE A 27 -3.76 -0.53 0.24
C PHE A 27 -2.93 0.71 -0.12
N ILE A 28 -1.90 0.58 -0.96
CA ILE A 28 -1.11 1.74 -1.45
C ILE A 28 -1.98 2.69 -2.28
N LYS A 29 -2.86 2.14 -3.13
CA LYS A 29 -3.81 2.95 -3.92
C LYS A 29 -4.83 3.67 -3.04
N HIS A 30 -5.33 2.98 -2.02
CA HIS A 30 -6.43 3.45 -1.19
C HIS A 30 -6.00 4.42 -0.09
N PHE A 31 -4.88 4.15 0.58
CA PHE A 31 -4.39 4.94 1.72
C PHE A 31 -3.11 5.73 1.44
N GLY A 32 -2.49 5.51 0.28
CA GLY A 32 -1.21 6.12 -0.08
C GLY A 32 -0.01 5.23 0.27
N HIS A 33 1.15 5.61 -0.26
CA HIS A 33 2.38 4.82 -0.19
C HIS A 33 3.02 4.72 1.18
N ASN A 34 2.51 5.42 2.20
CA ASN A 34 3.00 5.33 3.59
C ASN A 34 2.11 4.43 4.47
N VAL A 35 1.16 3.68 3.89
CA VAL A 35 0.35 2.73 4.65
C VAL A 35 1.22 1.63 5.28
N ASN A 36 0.98 1.31 6.55
CA ASN A 36 1.69 0.23 7.23
C ASN A 36 1.14 -1.14 6.78
N LEU A 37 2.04 -2.01 6.31
CA LEU A 37 1.68 -3.34 5.81
C LEU A 37 2.47 -4.41 6.56
N GLY A 38 1.81 -5.51 6.90
CA GLY A 38 2.37 -6.67 7.59
C GLY A 38 2.21 -7.95 6.77
N ASN A 39 2.81 -9.03 7.26
CA ASN A 39 2.82 -10.35 6.61
C ASN A 39 3.40 -10.32 5.18
N ILE A 40 4.39 -9.45 4.95
CA ILE A 40 5.09 -9.34 3.67
C ILE A 40 6.15 -10.42 3.59
N SER A 41 6.14 -11.19 2.50
CA SER A 41 7.16 -12.20 2.26
C SER A 41 8.55 -11.53 2.12
N PRO A 42 9.64 -12.09 2.66
CA PRO A 42 10.96 -11.48 2.59
C PRO A 42 11.43 -11.15 1.16
N ASP A 43 11.07 -11.97 0.19
CA ASP A 43 11.35 -11.76 -1.25
C ASP A 43 10.51 -10.64 -1.88
N GLU A 44 9.39 -10.26 -1.27
CA GLU A 44 8.53 -9.17 -1.75
C GLU A 44 8.89 -7.80 -1.14
N VAL A 45 9.92 -7.68 -0.30
CA VAL A 45 10.32 -6.40 0.32
C VAL A 45 10.74 -5.36 -0.73
N ILE A 46 11.63 -5.73 -1.66
CA ILE A 46 12.06 -4.84 -2.75
C ILE A 46 10.91 -4.56 -3.73
N PRO A 47 10.14 -5.58 -4.19
CA PRO A 47 8.92 -5.34 -4.96
C PRO A 47 7.92 -4.40 -4.28
N LEU A 48 7.72 -4.49 -2.97
CA LEU A 48 6.84 -3.61 -2.23
C LEU A 48 7.35 -2.16 -2.24
N GLU A 49 8.64 -1.93 -2.01
CA GLU A 49 9.20 -0.58 -2.06
C GLU A 49 9.08 0.03 -3.47
N SER A 50 9.26 -0.78 -4.52
CA SER A 50 9.02 -0.32 -5.89
C SER A 50 7.57 0.09 -6.15
N LEU A 51 6.60 -0.56 -5.49
CA LEU A 51 5.20 -0.15 -5.52
C LEU A 51 4.99 1.17 -4.78
N ARG A 52 5.62 1.36 -3.62
CA ARG A 52 5.54 2.59 -2.82
C ARG A 52 6.14 3.79 -3.54
N LEU A 53 7.16 3.59 -4.36
CA LEU A 53 7.81 4.66 -5.14
C LEU A 53 7.20 4.89 -6.52
N GLY A 54 6.18 4.12 -6.92
CA GLY A 54 5.62 4.21 -8.27
C GLY A 54 6.54 3.70 -9.38
N LEU A 55 7.59 2.94 -9.02
CA LEU A 55 8.57 2.38 -9.95
C LEU A 55 8.13 1.06 -10.58
N ARG A 56 6.96 0.54 -10.16
CA ARG A 56 6.35 -0.67 -10.70
C ARG A 56 5.02 -0.32 -11.37
N GLY A 57 4.72 -1.00 -12.48
CA GLY A 57 3.59 -0.65 -13.36
C GLY A 57 2.23 -0.55 -12.65
N ASP A 58 2.02 -1.29 -11.57
CA ASP A 58 0.76 -1.28 -10.82
C ASP A 58 0.44 0.08 -10.17
N THR A 59 1.46 0.85 -9.76
CA THR A 59 1.32 2.16 -9.10
C THR A 59 1.91 3.31 -9.91
N PHE A 60 2.53 3.04 -11.07
CA PHE A 60 3.18 4.03 -11.94
C PHE A 60 2.33 5.29 -12.20
N PHE A 61 1.08 5.11 -12.63
CA PHE A 61 0.19 6.23 -12.94
C PHE A 61 -0.29 7.02 -11.72
N GLN A 62 -0.15 6.47 -10.51
CA GLN A 62 -0.58 7.15 -9.28
C GLN A 62 0.39 8.28 -8.89
N PHE A 63 1.63 8.23 -9.37
CA PHE A 63 2.68 9.20 -9.07
C PHE A 63 2.94 10.19 -10.21
N LEU A 64 2.25 10.06 -11.34
CA LEU A 64 2.37 11.01 -12.43
C LEU A 64 1.56 12.28 -12.12
N PRO A 65 2.08 13.47 -12.48
CA PRO A 65 1.30 14.70 -12.40
C PRO A 65 0.05 14.57 -13.28
N LYS A 66 -1.08 15.10 -12.78
CA LYS A 66 -2.27 15.27 -13.63
C LYS A 66 -1.93 16.29 -14.73
N LYS A 67 -2.28 15.96 -15.97
CA LYS A 67 -2.14 16.86 -17.12
C LYS A 67 -2.96 18.12 -16.94
#